data_AF-A0A520ZPD2-F1
#
_entry.id   AF-A0A520ZPD2-F1
#
_cell.length_a   1.000
_cell.length_b   1.000
_cell.length_c   1.000
_cell.angle_alpha   90.00
_cell.angle_beta   90.00
_cell.angle_gamma   90.00
#
_symmetry.space_group_name_H-M   'P 1'
#
loop_
_entity.id
_entity.type
_entity.pdbx_description
1 polymer ?
#
loop_
_entity_poly.entity_id
_entity_poly.type
_entity_poly.pdbx_seq_one_letter_code
_entity_poly.pdbx_strand_id
1 'polypeptide(L)'
;MLNTIATKIHAAVEHAFPEQRLFLRSDTETRFIRLSPTTQFVGVTGSALLLGWTIISSAILLMHSLGAGDLKQQALRDQAVYEQRLNQLAAERDARALEAAKAQERFAVALSEVSAMQSRLLASEDRRKELETGVDVVAGTLRDTMKERDAARNEITGLKAELLETTEDEPDTRRLADLEVTLGHMTTALGNLAGQRDTMQQTVSDAELALDRIALDARLEAERNERIFTQIEEAVASSLVPIDEMFSSVGLPTDSILEQVRRSYSGQGGPLTPIIFSTSGDAEVDPLTHRANDVLGQLDELNLYRIAAEKLPFGFPVTGYYRSTSGFGPRWGRMHEGHDWAGATGTPIHATADGVVVHAGRQGGYGNLIKIRHDFGYETRYAHLSKIRVKVGQRVSRGERIGDMGNTGRSTGTHLHYEVRVGSKATNPMKYIKAARDVF
;
A
#
# COMPACT_ATOMS: atom_id res chain seq x y z
N MET A 1 29.95 89.66 35.45
CA MET A 1 29.10 88.48 35.69
C MET A 1 29.83 87.14 35.56
N LEU A 2 30.89 87.02 34.74
CA LEU A 2 31.61 85.74 34.57
C LEU A 2 32.38 85.26 35.83
N ASN A 3 32.99 86.17 36.60
CA ASN A 3 33.72 85.81 37.84
C ASN A 3 32.84 85.26 38.96
N THR A 4 31.57 85.69 39.04
CA THR A 4 30.63 85.23 40.07
C THR A 4 30.05 83.84 39.78
N ILE A 5 30.04 83.43 38.50
CA ILE A 5 29.57 82.10 38.09
C ILE A 5 30.70 81.07 38.26
N ALA A 6 31.92 81.42 37.84
CA ALA A 6 33.09 80.55 37.99
C ALA A 6 33.37 80.21 39.47
N THR A 7 33.24 81.19 40.37
CA THR A 7 33.42 80.98 41.82
C THR A 7 32.33 80.10 42.43
N LYS A 8 31.07 80.27 42.02
CA LYS A 8 29.96 79.39 42.45
C LYS A 8 30.13 77.96 41.94
N ILE A 9 30.58 77.78 40.70
CA ILE A 9 30.87 76.46 40.12
C ILE A 9 32.03 75.82 40.87
N HIS A 10 33.10 76.58 41.17
CA HIS A 10 34.24 76.05 41.90
C HIS A 10 33.87 75.59 43.32
N ALA A 11 33.09 76.40 44.06
CA ALA A 11 32.59 76.04 45.38
C ALA A 11 31.64 74.82 45.36
N ALA A 12 30.80 74.70 44.32
CA ALA A 12 29.92 73.54 44.16
C ALA A 12 30.70 72.25 43.83
N VAL A 13 31.75 72.34 43.00
CA VAL A 13 32.65 71.23 42.69
C VAL A 13 33.45 70.82 43.92
N GLU A 14 33.93 71.76 44.72
CA GLU A 14 34.66 71.49 45.97
C GLU A 14 33.79 70.83 47.04
N HIS A 15 32.49 71.17 47.08
CA HIS A 15 31.53 70.49 47.95
C HIS A 15 31.23 69.05 47.52
N ALA A 16 31.11 68.80 46.21
CA ALA A 16 30.82 67.47 45.67
C ALA A 16 32.06 66.56 45.57
N PHE A 17 33.24 67.14 45.36
CA PHE A 17 34.52 66.45 45.22
C PHE A 17 35.55 67.07 46.18
N PRO A 18 35.49 66.72 47.49
CA PRO A 18 36.45 67.25 48.45
C PRO A 18 37.89 66.84 48.08
N GLU A 19 38.88 67.63 48.50
CA GLU A 19 40.28 67.28 48.30
C GLU A 19 40.60 65.89 48.88
N GLN A 20 41.04 64.98 48.03
CA GLN A 20 41.48 63.66 48.43
C GLN A 20 42.99 63.53 48.23
N ARG A 21 43.65 62.90 49.21
CA ARG A 21 45.08 62.58 49.14
C ARG A 21 45.20 61.08 49.02
N LEU A 22 45.65 60.63 47.85
CA LEU A 22 45.93 59.23 47.62
C LEU A 22 47.37 58.96 48.06
N PHE A 23 47.53 58.12 49.09
CA PHE A 23 48.84 57.68 49.55
C PHE A 23 49.17 56.36 48.86
N LEU A 24 50.16 56.39 47.98
CA LEU A 24 50.71 55.22 47.32
C LEU A 24 51.96 54.82 48.09
N ARG A 25 51.86 53.69 48.81
CA ARG A 25 52.97 53.12 49.56
C ARG A 25 53.59 52.00 48.75
N SER A 26 54.86 52.13 48.40
CA SER A 26 55.69 51.00 47.99
C SER A 26 56.59 50.58 49.14
N ASP A 27 57.25 49.42 49.03
CA ASP A 27 58.10 48.86 50.09
C ASP A 27 59.27 49.77 50.51
N THR A 28 59.61 50.79 49.71
CA THR A 28 60.76 51.68 49.95
C THR A 28 60.42 53.17 49.97
N GLU A 29 59.24 53.62 49.52
CA GLU A 29 58.85 55.04 49.56
C GLU A 29 57.33 55.22 49.65
N THR A 30 56.87 56.26 50.37
CA THR A 30 55.46 56.66 50.37
C THR A 30 55.31 57.96 49.59
N ARG A 31 54.72 57.89 48.40
CA ARG A 31 54.40 59.08 47.60
C ARG A 31 52.93 59.41 47.79
N PHE A 32 52.62 60.70 47.98
CA PHE A 32 51.24 61.17 48.01
C PHE A 32 50.94 61.97 46.76
N ILE A 33 49.77 61.72 46.18
CA ILE A 33 49.23 62.52 45.08
C ILE A 33 48.03 63.27 45.63
N ARG A 34 48.07 64.60 45.51
CA ARG A 34 46.91 65.44 45.85
C ARG A 34 46.00 65.52 44.63
N LEU A 35 44.78 65.03 44.76
CA LEU A 35 43.76 65.14 43.73
C LEU A 35 42.91 66.37 44.04
N SER A 36 43.12 67.45 43.27
CA SER A 36 42.29 68.64 43.40
C SER A 36 40.83 68.33 43.01
N PRO A 37 39.84 69.06 43.55
CA PRO A 37 38.43 68.88 43.23
C PRO A 37 38.15 68.93 41.72
N THR A 38 38.85 69.84 41.01
CA THR A 38 38.74 70.00 39.56
C THR A 38 39.27 68.79 38.80
N THR A 39 40.36 68.17 39.25
CA THR A 39 40.96 66.99 38.60
C THR A 39 40.07 65.76 38.78
N GLN A 40 39.46 65.60 39.96
CA GLN A 40 38.51 64.52 40.24
C GLN A 40 37.25 64.66 39.37
N PHE A 41 36.69 65.87 39.29
CA PHE A 41 35.51 66.15 38.46
C PHE A 41 35.74 65.85 36.98
N VAL A 42 36.87 66.28 36.41
CA VAL A 42 37.24 66.00 35.01
C VAL A 42 37.44 64.50 34.80
N GLY A 43 38.10 63.82 35.74
CA GLY A 43 38.31 62.37 35.68
C GLY A 43 37.00 61.58 35.65
N VAL A 44 36.10 61.84 36.60
CA VAL A 44 34.80 61.15 36.70
C VAL A 44 33.92 61.45 35.50
N THR A 45 33.82 62.71 35.09
CA THR A 45 33.00 63.11 33.93
C THR A 45 33.56 62.51 32.64
N GLY A 46 34.88 62.52 32.46
CA GLY A 46 35.55 61.91 31.31
C GLY A 46 35.32 60.40 31.25
N SER A 47 35.45 59.68 32.38
CA SER A 47 35.17 58.24 32.45
C SER A 47 33.70 57.92 32.17
N ALA A 48 32.76 58.73 32.67
CA ALA A 48 31.33 58.56 32.41
C ALA A 48 30.98 58.75 30.92
N LEU A 49 31.57 59.77 30.28
CA LEU A 49 31.39 60.01 28.84
C LEU A 49 31.96 58.88 27.99
N LEU A 50 33.14 58.36 28.35
CA LEU A 50 33.74 57.21 27.67
C LEU A 50 32.87 55.96 27.79
N LEU A 51 32.38 55.64 28.99
CA LEU A 51 31.47 54.52 29.20
C LEU A 51 30.15 54.68 28.45
N GLY A 52 29.57 55.89 28.45
CA GLY A 52 28.37 56.19 27.67
C GLY A 52 28.61 55.98 26.18
N TRP A 53 29.75 56.46 25.66
CA TRP A 53 30.13 56.31 24.26
C TRP A 53 30.34 54.85 23.85
N THR A 54 30.99 54.04 24.69
CA THR A 54 31.18 52.61 24.40
C THR A 54 29.87 51.85 24.37
N ILE A 55 28.97 52.11 25.32
CA ILE A 55 27.63 51.50 25.35
C ILE A 55 26.84 51.84 24.07
N ILE A 56 26.81 53.13 23.68
CA ILE A 56 26.10 53.59 22.47
C ILE A 56 26.72 52.96 21.21
N SER A 57 28.04 52.96 21.10
CA SER A 57 28.74 52.38 19.95
C SER A 57 28.51 50.88 19.83
N SER A 58 28.55 50.13 20.94
CA SER A 58 28.24 48.71 20.97
C SER A 58 26.78 48.42 20.61
N ALA A 59 25.84 49.25 21.07
CA ALA A 59 24.42 49.11 20.72
C ALA A 59 24.17 49.34 19.22
N ILE A 60 24.80 50.35 18.63
CA ILE A 60 24.70 50.64 17.18
C ILE A 60 25.26 49.47 16.36
N LEU A 61 26.42 48.93 16.75
CA LEU A 61 27.02 47.77 16.08
C LEU A 61 26.13 46.52 16.16
N LEU A 62 25.55 46.23 17.32
CA LEU A 62 24.62 45.11 17.50
C LEU A 62 23.33 45.28 16.70
N MET A 63 22.80 46.50 16.60
CA MET A 63 21.59 46.77 15.83
C MET A 63 21.83 46.61 14.32
N HIS A 64 23.00 47.03 13.83
CA HIS A 64 23.36 46.86 12.43
C HIS A 64 23.76 45.43 12.06
N SER A 65 24.35 44.65 12.98
CA SER A 65 24.70 43.25 12.71
C SER A 65 23.47 42.32 12.68
N LEU A 66 22.36 42.72 13.29
CA LEU A 66 21.14 41.91 13.38
C LEU A 66 20.00 42.38 12.45
N GLY A 67 20.03 43.61 11.92
CA GLY A 67 18.79 44.29 11.49
C GLY A 67 18.53 44.54 9.99
N ALA A 68 19.53 44.78 9.14
CA ALA A 68 19.25 45.53 7.89
C ALA A 68 19.65 44.88 6.56
N GLY A 69 20.49 43.84 6.55
CA GLY A 69 20.94 43.20 5.30
C GLY A 69 20.19 41.94 4.89
N ASP A 70 19.52 41.26 5.83
CA ASP A 70 19.20 39.84 5.68
C ASP A 70 17.76 39.55 5.24
N LEU A 71 16.77 40.42 5.52
CA LEU A 71 15.36 40.09 5.21
C LEU A 71 15.07 39.95 3.71
N LYS A 72 15.66 40.82 2.87
CA LYS A 72 15.49 40.72 1.41
C LYS A 72 16.24 39.52 0.84
N GLN A 73 17.44 39.22 1.35
CA GLN A 73 18.19 38.04 0.92
C GLN A 73 17.55 36.75 1.41
N GLN A 74 16.99 36.74 2.62
CA GLN A 74 16.23 35.63 3.18
C GLN A 74 14.94 35.39 2.38
N ALA A 75 14.19 36.44 2.04
CA ALA A 75 13.02 36.32 1.17
C ALA A 75 13.37 35.74 -0.22
N LEU A 76 14.50 36.16 -0.81
CA LEU A 76 14.98 35.60 -2.08
C LEU A 76 15.40 34.12 -1.95
N ARG A 77 16.06 33.74 -0.84
CA ARG A 77 16.40 32.34 -0.56
C ARG A 77 15.15 31.49 -0.36
N ASP A 78 14.19 31.99 0.41
CA ASP A 78 12.91 31.30 0.67
C ASP A 78 12.10 31.13 -0.62
N GLN A 79 12.09 32.15 -1.49
CA GLN A 79 11.49 32.07 -2.82
C GLN A 79 12.18 31.02 -3.69
N ALA A 80 13.51 31.00 -3.74
CA ALA A 80 14.25 30.00 -4.51
C ALA A 80 13.99 28.56 -4.03
N VAL A 81 13.91 28.35 -2.72
CA VAL A 81 13.55 27.05 -2.13
C VAL A 81 12.11 26.66 -2.48
N TYR A 82 11.19 27.62 -2.48
CA TYR A 82 9.81 27.39 -2.86
C TYR A 82 9.67 27.00 -4.34
N GLU A 83 10.36 27.72 -5.23
CA GLU A 83 10.40 27.41 -6.67
C GLU A 83 11.01 26.03 -6.94
N GLN A 84 12.10 25.68 -6.27
CA GLN A 84 12.70 24.35 -6.37
C GLN A 84 11.71 23.25 -5.95
N ARG A 85 10.96 23.49 -4.87
CA ARG A 85 9.96 22.53 -4.37
C ARG A 85 8.78 22.39 -5.31
N LEU A 86 8.33 23.47 -5.94
CA LEU A 86 7.30 23.42 -6.98
C LEU A 86 7.77 22.60 -8.18
N ASN A 87 9.00 22.79 -8.62
CA ASN A 87 9.57 22.02 -9.73
C ASN A 87 9.69 20.53 -9.38
N GLN A 88 10.08 20.20 -8.15
CA GLN A 88 10.11 18.81 -7.69
C GLN A 88 8.71 18.18 -7.66
N LEU A 89 7.71 18.90 -7.14
CA LEU A 89 6.31 18.44 -7.13
C LEU A 89 5.76 18.23 -8.55
N ALA A 90 6.09 19.13 -9.48
CA ALA A 90 5.72 18.99 -10.88
C ALA A 90 6.36 17.74 -11.51
N ALA A 91 7.65 17.51 -11.25
CA ALA A 91 8.35 16.31 -11.73
C ALA A 91 7.76 15.02 -11.15
N GLU A 92 7.42 15.00 -9.85
CA GLU A 92 6.76 13.86 -9.20
C GLU A 92 5.36 13.61 -9.77
N ARG A 93 4.57 14.67 -10.01
CA ARG A 93 3.26 14.56 -10.67
C ARG A 93 3.39 13.96 -12.07
N ASP A 94 4.34 14.44 -12.85
CA ASP A 94 4.53 13.99 -14.23
C ASP A 94 5.03 12.53 -14.28
N ALA A 95 5.91 12.14 -13.33
CA ALA A 95 6.32 10.76 -13.16
C ALA A 95 5.15 9.84 -12.79
N ARG A 96 4.29 10.27 -11.85
CA ARG A 96 3.07 9.53 -11.46
C ARG A 96 2.08 9.41 -12.61
N ALA A 97 1.90 10.46 -13.40
CA ALA A 97 1.03 10.44 -14.58
C ALA A 97 1.55 9.47 -15.65
N LEU A 98 2.86 9.46 -15.89
CA LEU A 98 3.51 8.52 -16.81
C LEU A 98 3.38 7.07 -16.31
N GLU A 99 3.55 6.84 -15.01
CA GLU A 99 3.39 5.53 -14.40
C GLU A 99 1.95 5.02 -14.50
N ALA A 100 0.96 5.87 -14.24
CA ALA A 100 -0.45 5.56 -14.41
C ALA A 100 -0.79 5.21 -15.88
N ALA A 101 -0.27 5.98 -16.84
CA ALA A 101 -0.45 5.70 -18.26
C ALA A 101 0.15 4.33 -18.66
N LYS A 102 1.37 4.03 -18.19
CA LYS A 102 2.02 2.72 -18.41
C LYS A 102 1.26 1.57 -17.74
N ALA A 103 0.72 1.79 -16.55
CA ALA A 103 -0.11 0.79 -15.87
C ALA A 103 -1.40 0.50 -16.66
N GLN A 104 -2.04 1.54 -17.21
CA GLN A 104 -3.21 1.41 -18.07
C GLN A 104 -2.90 0.66 -19.36
N GLU A 105 -1.74 0.92 -19.98
CA GLU A 105 -1.26 0.18 -21.15
C GLU A 105 -1.06 -1.30 -20.84
N ARG A 106 -0.38 -1.63 -19.73
CA ARG A 106 -0.21 -3.02 -19.27
C ARG A 106 -1.55 -3.71 -19.01
N PHE A 107 -2.49 -2.99 -18.40
CA PHE A 107 -3.83 -3.50 -18.15
C PHE A 107 -4.57 -3.80 -19.45
N ALA A 108 -4.48 -2.91 -20.45
CA ALA A 108 -5.07 -3.13 -21.77
C ALA A 108 -4.48 -4.37 -22.47
N VAL A 109 -3.16 -4.56 -22.39
CA VAL A 109 -2.48 -5.76 -22.92
C VAL A 109 -2.98 -7.02 -22.21
N ALA A 110 -3.04 -7.01 -20.87
CA ALA A 110 -3.53 -8.13 -20.07
C ALA A 110 -4.99 -8.46 -20.40
N LEU A 111 -5.86 -7.46 -20.58
CA LEU A 111 -7.25 -7.67 -20.98
C LEU A 111 -7.34 -8.32 -22.38
N SER A 112 -6.47 -7.91 -23.31
CA SER A 112 -6.40 -8.52 -24.64
C SER A 112 -5.93 -9.98 -24.57
N GLU A 113 -4.97 -10.30 -23.71
CA GLU A 113 -4.51 -11.67 -23.47
C GLU A 113 -5.60 -12.55 -22.87
N VAL A 114 -6.34 -12.04 -21.88
CA VAL A 114 -7.49 -12.75 -21.31
C VAL A 114 -8.55 -13.04 -22.38
N SER A 115 -8.87 -12.06 -23.23
CA SER A 115 -9.82 -12.23 -24.34
C SER A 115 -9.31 -13.24 -25.39
N ALA A 116 -8.01 -13.21 -25.70
CA ALA A 116 -7.38 -14.20 -26.57
C ALA A 116 -7.43 -15.60 -25.95
N MET A 117 -7.21 -15.72 -24.65
CA MET A 117 -7.27 -16.98 -23.91
C MET A 117 -8.70 -17.54 -23.88
N GLN A 118 -9.72 -16.69 -23.67
CA GLN A 118 -11.14 -17.06 -23.76
C GLN A 118 -11.50 -17.54 -25.17
N SER A 119 -11.03 -16.84 -26.21
CA SER A 119 -11.25 -17.26 -27.60
C SER A 119 -10.61 -18.63 -27.89
N ARG A 120 -9.39 -18.88 -27.39
CA ARG A 120 -8.74 -20.20 -27.51
C ARG A 120 -9.50 -21.27 -26.74
N LEU A 121 -10.02 -20.96 -25.55
CA LEU A 121 -10.80 -21.90 -24.74
C LEU A 121 -12.10 -22.30 -25.45
N LEU A 122 -12.84 -21.32 -26.00
CA LEU A 122 -14.04 -21.57 -26.79
C LEU A 122 -13.72 -22.41 -28.04
N ALA A 123 -12.66 -22.06 -28.76
CA ALA A 123 -12.23 -22.82 -29.93
C ALA A 123 -11.78 -24.25 -29.57
N SER A 124 -11.26 -24.47 -28.35
CA SER A 124 -10.92 -25.80 -27.82
C SER A 124 -12.17 -26.61 -27.51
N GLU A 125 -13.18 -26.00 -26.90
CA GLU A 125 -14.47 -26.63 -26.61
C GLU A 125 -15.22 -27.04 -27.89
N ASP A 126 -15.23 -26.16 -28.90
CA ASP A 126 -15.82 -26.48 -30.20
C ASP A 126 -15.09 -27.65 -30.87
N ARG A 127 -13.75 -27.64 -30.83
CA ARG A 127 -12.91 -28.73 -31.38
C ARG A 127 -13.11 -30.05 -30.63
N ARG A 128 -13.33 -30.00 -29.31
CA ARG A 128 -13.68 -31.17 -28.50
C ARG A 128 -15.02 -31.76 -28.94
N LYS A 129 -16.05 -30.94 -29.15
CA LYS A 129 -17.36 -31.39 -29.66
C LYS A 129 -17.27 -31.96 -31.07
N GLU A 130 -16.46 -31.35 -31.95
CA GLU A 130 -16.20 -31.88 -33.29
C GLU A 130 -15.51 -33.24 -33.22
N LEU A 131 -14.51 -33.41 -32.35
CA LEU A 131 -13.84 -34.69 -32.11
C LEU A 131 -14.80 -35.74 -31.55
N GLU A 132 -15.65 -35.39 -30.59
CA GLU A 132 -16.66 -36.29 -30.01
C GLU A 132 -17.63 -36.79 -31.10
N THR A 133 -18.15 -35.86 -31.91
CA THR A 133 -19.01 -36.19 -33.07
C THR A 133 -18.26 -37.03 -34.09
N GLY A 134 -16.99 -36.73 -34.35
CA GLY A 134 -16.13 -37.48 -35.26
C GLY A 134 -15.89 -38.91 -34.79
N VAL A 135 -15.65 -39.11 -33.48
CA VAL A 135 -15.50 -40.43 -32.86
C VAL A 135 -16.80 -41.23 -33.01
N ASP A 136 -17.95 -40.62 -32.80
CA ASP A 136 -19.25 -41.29 -33.00
C ASP A 136 -19.47 -41.72 -34.45
N VAL A 137 -19.12 -40.87 -35.43
CA VAL A 137 -19.21 -41.19 -36.86
C VAL A 137 -18.24 -42.32 -37.23
N VAL A 138 -17.01 -42.28 -36.73
CA VAL A 138 -16.01 -43.34 -36.96
C VAL A 138 -16.46 -44.65 -36.33
N ALA A 139 -16.98 -44.63 -35.10
CA ALA A 139 -17.52 -45.81 -34.42
C ALA A 139 -18.74 -46.39 -35.14
N GLY A 140 -19.61 -45.53 -35.70
CA GLY A 140 -20.73 -45.93 -36.56
C GLY A 140 -20.25 -46.60 -37.84
N THR A 141 -19.33 -45.96 -38.56
CA THR A 141 -18.74 -46.49 -39.80
C THR A 141 -18.03 -47.82 -39.55
N LEU A 142 -17.30 -47.95 -38.43
CA LEU A 142 -16.67 -49.20 -38.01
C LEU A 142 -17.70 -50.30 -37.75
N ARG A 143 -18.83 -49.97 -37.11
CA ARG A 143 -19.94 -50.93 -36.90
C ARG A 143 -20.53 -51.42 -38.22
N ASP A 144 -20.74 -50.52 -39.17
CA ASP A 144 -21.35 -50.84 -40.46
C ASP A 144 -20.40 -51.68 -41.32
N THR A 145 -19.12 -51.30 -41.38
CA THR A 145 -18.08 -52.10 -42.06
C THR A 145 -17.86 -53.46 -41.41
N MET A 146 -17.97 -53.58 -40.07
CA MET A 146 -17.95 -54.88 -39.39
C MET A 146 -19.16 -55.74 -39.77
N LYS A 147 -20.36 -55.15 -39.88
CA LYS A 147 -21.56 -55.85 -40.37
C LYS A 147 -21.41 -56.33 -41.80
N GLU A 148 -20.92 -55.48 -42.70
CA GLU A 148 -20.68 -55.84 -44.11
C GLU A 148 -19.66 -56.97 -44.22
N ARG A 149 -18.56 -56.89 -43.46
CA ARG A 149 -17.57 -57.97 -43.37
C ARG A 149 -18.20 -59.29 -42.91
N ASP A 150 -19.03 -59.24 -41.88
CA ASP A 150 -19.65 -60.45 -41.32
C ASP A 150 -20.70 -61.02 -42.28
N ALA A 151 -21.45 -60.17 -43.00
CA ALA A 151 -22.36 -60.58 -44.07
C ALA A 151 -21.61 -61.24 -45.23
N ALA A 152 -20.52 -60.62 -45.72
CA ALA A 152 -19.69 -61.19 -46.78
C ALA A 152 -19.05 -62.53 -46.36
N ARG A 153 -18.63 -62.66 -45.09
CA ARG A 153 -18.15 -63.95 -44.56
C ARG A 153 -19.23 -65.01 -44.56
N ASN A 154 -20.45 -64.67 -44.17
CA ASN A 154 -21.59 -65.60 -44.20
C ASN A 154 -21.94 -66.01 -45.63
N GLU A 155 -21.91 -65.08 -46.58
CA GLU A 155 -22.16 -65.34 -48.00
C GLU A 155 -21.09 -66.26 -48.61
N ILE A 156 -19.80 -66.00 -48.33
CA ILE A 156 -18.70 -66.91 -48.72
C ILE A 156 -18.89 -68.29 -48.10
N THR A 157 -19.34 -68.37 -46.84
CA THR A 157 -19.57 -69.65 -46.17
C THR A 157 -20.76 -70.39 -46.80
N GLY A 158 -21.81 -69.68 -47.21
CA GLY A 158 -22.97 -70.22 -47.93
C GLY A 158 -22.61 -70.71 -49.33
N LEU A 159 -21.93 -69.89 -50.13
CA LEU A 159 -21.44 -70.25 -51.47
C LEU A 159 -20.49 -71.45 -51.42
N LYS A 160 -19.65 -71.55 -50.39
CA LYS A 160 -18.75 -72.70 -50.20
C LYS A 160 -19.52 -73.98 -49.85
N ALA A 161 -20.66 -73.88 -49.16
CA ALA A 161 -21.56 -75.00 -48.91
C ALA A 161 -22.34 -75.41 -50.18
N GLU A 162 -22.76 -74.44 -50.99
CA GLU A 162 -23.47 -74.67 -52.26
C GLU A 162 -22.55 -75.28 -53.35
N LEU A 163 -21.28 -74.85 -53.41
CA LEU A 163 -20.22 -75.45 -54.25
C LEU A 163 -19.87 -76.88 -53.83
N LEU A 164 -20.06 -77.24 -52.56
CA LEU A 164 -19.92 -78.61 -52.06
C LEU A 164 -21.12 -79.49 -52.45
N GLU A 165 -22.28 -78.91 -52.79
CA GLU A 165 -23.48 -79.62 -53.26
C GLU A 165 -23.58 -79.72 -54.80
N THR A 166 -22.93 -78.83 -55.56
CA THR A 166 -23.06 -78.76 -57.04
C THR A 166 -21.93 -79.43 -57.85
N THR A 167 -21.14 -80.30 -57.23
CA THR A 167 -20.08 -81.06 -57.93
C THR A 167 -20.60 -82.31 -58.67
N GLU A 168 -21.50 -82.16 -59.64
CA GLU A 168 -21.66 -83.12 -60.74
C GLU A 168 -21.95 -82.35 -62.06
N ASP A 169 -21.11 -82.59 -63.08
CA ASP A 169 -21.21 -82.15 -64.49
C ASP A 169 -21.09 -80.66 -64.89
N GLU A 170 -19.86 -80.20 -65.16
CA GLU A 170 -19.54 -79.21 -66.22
C GLU A 170 -18.04 -79.30 -66.61
N PRO A 171 -17.66 -78.95 -67.86
CA PRO A 171 -16.38 -79.33 -68.46
C PRO A 171 -15.17 -78.61 -67.84
N ASP A 172 -14.07 -79.36 -67.68
CA ASP A 172 -12.81 -79.00 -66.99
C ASP A 172 -12.21 -77.63 -67.37
N THR A 173 -12.48 -77.13 -68.57
CA THR A 173 -11.95 -75.86 -69.08
C THR A 173 -12.66 -74.61 -68.53
N ARG A 174 -13.94 -74.68 -68.14
CA ARG A 174 -14.64 -73.54 -67.51
C ARG A 174 -14.28 -73.38 -66.03
N ARG A 175 -14.10 -74.49 -65.31
CA ARG A 175 -13.70 -74.46 -63.88
C ARG A 175 -12.34 -73.82 -63.67
N LEU A 176 -11.37 -74.10 -64.56
CA LEU A 176 -10.04 -73.50 -64.49
C LEU A 176 -10.07 -71.99 -64.76
N ALA A 177 -10.90 -71.54 -65.71
CA ALA A 177 -11.08 -70.12 -66.01
C ALA A 177 -11.77 -69.35 -64.86
N ASP A 178 -12.82 -69.92 -64.26
CA ASP A 178 -13.49 -69.30 -63.11
C ASP A 178 -12.60 -69.29 -61.85
N LEU A 179 -11.77 -70.32 -61.65
CA LEU A 179 -10.78 -70.34 -60.57
C LEU A 179 -9.73 -69.24 -60.76
N GLU A 180 -9.26 -69.01 -61.98
CA GLU A 180 -8.27 -67.97 -62.28
C GLU A 180 -8.84 -66.56 -62.06
N VAL A 181 -10.08 -66.32 -62.48
CA VAL A 181 -10.80 -65.06 -62.22
C VAL A 181 -11.00 -64.87 -60.72
N THR A 182 -11.48 -65.89 -60.00
CA THR A 182 -11.71 -65.82 -58.56
C THR A 182 -10.40 -65.58 -57.79
N LEU A 183 -9.31 -66.24 -58.18
CA LEU A 183 -7.98 -66.03 -57.61
C LEU A 183 -7.47 -64.60 -57.86
N GLY A 184 -7.72 -64.05 -59.05
CA GLY A 184 -7.43 -62.65 -59.38
C GLY A 184 -8.17 -61.67 -58.47
N HIS A 185 -9.49 -61.87 -58.28
CA HIS A 185 -10.31 -61.05 -57.40
C HIS A 185 -9.88 -61.15 -55.93
N MET A 186 -9.57 -62.35 -55.43
CA MET A 186 -9.05 -62.55 -54.07
C MET A 186 -7.69 -61.88 -53.87
N THR A 187 -6.80 -61.94 -54.88
CA THR A 187 -5.48 -61.31 -54.80
C THR A 187 -5.60 -59.79 -54.75
N THR A 188 -6.48 -59.20 -55.55
CA THR A 188 -6.77 -57.75 -55.49
C THR A 188 -7.43 -57.35 -54.18
N ALA A 189 -8.40 -58.13 -53.69
CA ALA A 189 -9.07 -57.87 -52.41
C ALA A 189 -8.08 -57.95 -51.23
N LEU A 190 -7.24 -58.98 -51.18
CA LEU A 190 -6.21 -59.14 -50.15
C LEU A 190 -5.13 -58.03 -50.23
N GLY A 191 -4.75 -57.60 -51.43
CA GLY A 191 -3.84 -56.46 -51.63
C GLY A 191 -4.41 -55.15 -51.09
N ASN A 192 -5.69 -54.87 -51.38
CA ASN A 192 -6.39 -53.71 -50.84
C ASN A 192 -6.55 -53.77 -49.31
N LEU A 193 -6.87 -54.95 -48.77
CA LEU A 193 -7.05 -55.17 -47.34
C LEU A 193 -5.73 -55.06 -46.57
N ALA A 194 -4.63 -55.51 -47.16
CA ALA A 194 -3.28 -55.28 -46.63
C ALA A 194 -2.93 -53.78 -46.60
N GLY A 195 -3.21 -53.04 -47.69
CA GLY A 195 -2.99 -51.58 -47.73
C GLY A 195 -3.87 -50.81 -46.73
N GLN A 196 -5.12 -51.22 -46.54
CA GLN A 196 -6.00 -50.66 -45.50
C GLN A 196 -5.51 -50.98 -44.09
N ARG A 197 -5.02 -52.20 -43.83
CA ARG A 197 -4.46 -52.57 -42.54
C ARG A 197 -3.21 -51.75 -42.23
N ASP A 198 -2.32 -51.57 -43.20
CA ASP A 198 -1.07 -50.85 -42.99
C ASP A 198 -1.33 -49.35 -42.72
N THR A 199 -2.27 -48.73 -43.45
CA THR A 199 -2.70 -47.34 -43.18
C THR A 199 -3.42 -47.19 -41.83
N MET A 200 -4.26 -48.15 -41.46
CA MET A 200 -4.88 -48.20 -40.13
C MET A 200 -3.82 -48.30 -39.03
N GLN A 201 -2.83 -49.17 -39.21
CA GLN A 201 -1.78 -49.38 -38.22
C GLN A 201 -0.90 -48.15 -38.05
N GLN A 202 -0.65 -47.41 -39.13
CA GLN A 202 0.03 -46.11 -39.07
C GLN A 202 -0.82 -45.06 -38.35
N THR A 203 -2.12 -44.99 -38.65
CA THR A 203 -3.06 -44.07 -37.98
C THR A 203 -3.15 -44.34 -36.47
N VAL A 204 -3.18 -45.62 -36.07
CA VAL A 204 -3.16 -46.03 -34.65
C VAL A 204 -1.86 -45.57 -33.99
N SER A 205 -0.71 -45.80 -34.63
CA SER A 205 0.58 -45.34 -34.10
C SER A 205 0.66 -43.83 -33.94
N ASP A 206 0.13 -43.07 -34.90
CA ASP A 206 0.10 -41.60 -34.83
C ASP A 206 -0.85 -41.11 -33.73
N ALA A 207 -1.98 -41.78 -33.54
CA ALA A 207 -2.94 -41.49 -32.47
C ALA A 207 -2.36 -41.78 -31.08
N GLU A 208 -1.63 -42.89 -30.90
CA GLU A 208 -0.94 -43.22 -29.65
C GLU A 208 0.08 -42.12 -29.27
N LEU A 209 0.88 -41.67 -30.24
CA LEU A 209 1.82 -40.56 -30.02
C LEU A 209 1.13 -39.24 -29.67
N ALA A 210 -0.04 -38.98 -30.25
CA ALA A 210 -0.84 -37.80 -29.92
C ALA A 210 -1.41 -37.87 -28.49
N LEU A 211 -1.89 -39.04 -28.07
CA LEU A 211 -2.39 -39.28 -26.71
C LEU A 211 -1.28 -39.08 -25.67
N ASP A 212 -0.07 -39.58 -25.93
CA ASP A 212 1.08 -39.38 -25.04
C ASP A 212 1.43 -37.89 -24.87
N ARG A 213 1.37 -37.12 -25.96
CA ARG A 213 1.60 -35.66 -25.91
C ARG A 213 0.52 -34.96 -25.09
N ILE A 214 -0.75 -35.27 -25.32
CA ILE A 214 -1.87 -34.69 -24.57
C ILE A 214 -1.74 -35.03 -23.08
N ALA A 215 -1.38 -36.27 -22.75
CA ALA A 215 -1.17 -36.70 -21.37
C ALA A 215 0.00 -35.97 -20.71
N LEU A 216 1.08 -35.70 -21.45
CA LEU A 216 2.21 -34.91 -20.96
C LEU A 216 1.80 -33.45 -20.73
N ASP A 217 1.13 -32.82 -21.69
CA ASP A 217 0.68 -31.43 -21.60
C ASP A 217 -0.29 -31.24 -20.42
N ALA A 218 -1.22 -32.19 -20.22
CA ALA A 218 -2.13 -32.18 -19.08
C ALA A 218 -1.39 -32.26 -17.72
N ARG A 219 -0.31 -33.06 -17.62
CA ARG A 219 0.52 -33.12 -16.41
C ARG A 219 1.28 -31.82 -16.18
N LEU A 220 1.86 -31.24 -17.25
CA LEU A 220 2.61 -29.98 -17.16
C LEU A 220 1.70 -28.82 -16.74
N GLU A 221 0.49 -28.73 -17.30
CA GLU A 221 -0.50 -27.73 -16.91
C GLU A 221 -0.97 -27.94 -15.45
N ALA A 222 -1.18 -29.18 -15.02
CA ALA A 222 -1.50 -29.47 -13.61
C ALA A 222 -0.38 -29.02 -12.66
N GLU A 223 0.88 -29.33 -12.96
CA GLU A 223 2.04 -28.92 -12.16
C GLU A 223 2.22 -27.39 -12.16
N ARG A 224 1.98 -26.74 -13.30
CA ARG A 224 2.03 -25.28 -13.42
C ARG A 224 0.94 -24.63 -12.57
N ASN A 225 -0.30 -25.10 -12.66
CA ASN A 225 -1.41 -24.58 -11.87
C ASN A 225 -1.14 -24.76 -10.37
N GLU A 226 -0.65 -25.93 -9.96
CA GLU A 226 -0.28 -26.21 -8.58
C GLU A 226 0.72 -25.19 -8.01
N ARG A 227 1.75 -24.85 -8.80
CA ARG A 227 2.73 -23.81 -8.41
C ARG A 227 2.09 -22.42 -8.32
N ILE A 228 1.22 -22.06 -9.27
CA ILE A 228 0.55 -20.76 -9.28
C ILE A 228 -0.32 -20.61 -8.02
N PHE A 229 -1.14 -21.61 -7.71
CA PHE A 229 -2.02 -21.57 -6.52
C PHE A 229 -1.21 -21.50 -5.23
N THR A 230 -0.16 -22.31 -5.09
CA THR A 230 0.72 -22.28 -3.92
C THR A 230 1.34 -20.89 -3.73
N GLN A 231 1.83 -20.28 -4.81
CA GLN A 231 2.43 -18.93 -4.74
C GLN A 231 1.40 -17.85 -4.36
N ILE A 232 0.16 -17.98 -4.84
CA ILE A 232 -0.92 -17.05 -4.48
C ILE A 232 -1.32 -17.24 -3.01
N GLU A 233 -1.51 -18.48 -2.55
CA GLU A 233 -1.84 -18.81 -1.15
C GLU A 233 -0.76 -18.28 -0.20
N GLU A 234 0.52 -18.54 -0.50
CA GLU A 234 1.63 -18.01 0.30
C GLU A 234 1.67 -16.48 0.31
N ALA A 235 1.44 -15.83 -0.84
CA ALA A 235 1.43 -14.36 -0.93
C ALA A 235 0.27 -13.74 -0.13
N VAL A 236 -0.92 -14.34 -0.18
CA VAL A 236 -2.09 -13.89 0.57
C VAL A 236 -1.88 -14.12 2.06
N ALA A 237 -1.42 -15.32 2.46
CA ALA A 237 -1.11 -15.64 3.86
C ALA A 237 -0.03 -14.70 4.43
N SER A 238 1.04 -14.44 3.67
CA SER A 238 2.10 -13.51 4.05
C SER A 238 1.60 -12.07 4.24
N SER A 239 0.49 -11.70 3.58
CA SER A 239 -0.11 -10.37 3.72
C SER A 239 -1.11 -10.29 4.87
N LEU A 240 -1.86 -11.38 5.12
CA LEU A 240 -2.92 -11.42 6.13
C LEU A 240 -2.37 -11.56 7.56
N VAL A 241 -1.36 -12.41 7.77
CA VAL A 241 -0.81 -12.70 9.11
C VAL A 241 -0.33 -11.42 9.84
N PRO A 242 0.49 -10.54 9.24
CA PRO A 242 0.91 -9.31 9.91
C PRO A 242 -0.25 -8.38 10.25
N ILE A 243 -1.29 -8.36 9.40
CA ILE A 243 -2.46 -7.52 9.64
C ILE A 243 -3.24 -8.04 10.85
N ASP A 244 -3.52 -9.35 10.94
CA ASP A 244 -4.20 -9.91 12.12
C ASP A 244 -3.39 -9.69 13.42
N GLU A 245 -2.07 -9.88 13.37
CA GLU A 245 -1.16 -9.58 14.47
C GLU A 245 -1.22 -8.10 14.90
N MET A 246 -1.35 -7.16 13.96
CA MET A 246 -1.56 -5.75 14.27
C MET A 246 -2.85 -5.51 15.05
N PHE A 247 -3.97 -6.10 14.65
CA PHE A 247 -5.24 -5.91 15.38
C PHE A 247 -5.20 -6.55 16.77
N SER A 248 -4.71 -7.80 16.86
CA SER A 248 -4.64 -8.55 18.11
C SER A 248 -3.66 -7.93 19.12
N SER A 249 -2.53 -7.36 18.67
CA SER A 249 -1.53 -6.70 19.54
C SER A 249 -2.10 -5.49 20.31
N VAL A 250 -3.15 -4.86 19.79
CA VAL A 250 -3.84 -3.73 20.42
C VAL A 250 -4.99 -4.21 21.33
N GLY A 251 -5.28 -5.51 21.32
CA GLY A 251 -6.36 -6.13 22.09
C GLY A 251 -7.73 -5.91 21.46
N LEU A 252 -7.78 -5.75 20.14
CA LEU A 252 -9.02 -5.59 19.39
C LEU A 252 -9.66 -6.96 19.13
N PRO A 253 -10.98 -7.12 19.33
CA PRO A 253 -11.68 -8.34 18.94
C PRO A 253 -11.86 -8.38 17.41
N THR A 254 -10.83 -8.89 16.72
CA THR A 254 -10.73 -8.91 15.25
C THR A 254 -12.01 -9.40 14.57
N ASP A 255 -12.51 -10.58 14.97
CA ASP A 255 -13.72 -11.19 14.38
C ASP A 255 -14.93 -10.26 14.43
N SER A 256 -15.16 -9.62 15.58
CA SER A 256 -16.31 -8.74 15.77
C SER A 256 -16.22 -7.45 14.94
N ILE A 257 -14.99 -6.95 14.73
CA ILE A 257 -14.71 -5.79 13.89
C ILE A 257 -14.99 -6.15 12.43
N LEU A 258 -14.46 -7.28 11.96
CA LEU A 258 -14.68 -7.77 10.60
C LEU A 258 -16.16 -8.03 10.34
N GLU A 259 -16.90 -8.64 11.27
CA GLU A 259 -18.34 -8.82 11.15
C GLU A 259 -19.08 -7.47 11.03
N GLN A 260 -18.73 -6.49 11.85
CA GLN A 260 -19.37 -5.18 11.81
C GLN A 260 -19.03 -4.42 10.52
N VAL A 261 -17.80 -4.55 10.00
CA VAL A 261 -17.45 -4.05 8.66
C VAL A 261 -18.28 -4.76 7.62
N ARG A 262 -18.34 -6.09 7.61
CA ARG A 262 -19.12 -6.90 6.66
C ARG A 262 -20.59 -6.52 6.65
N ARG A 263 -21.21 -6.28 7.82
CA ARG A 263 -22.60 -5.79 7.93
C ARG A 263 -22.81 -4.40 7.36
N SER A 264 -21.80 -3.53 7.47
CA SER A 264 -21.87 -2.13 7.03
C SER A 264 -21.38 -1.95 5.58
N TYR A 265 -20.66 -2.93 5.06
CA TYR A 265 -20.08 -2.92 3.73
C TYR A 265 -21.09 -3.49 2.73
N SER A 266 -21.85 -2.60 2.12
CA SER A 266 -22.80 -2.90 1.04
C SER A 266 -22.25 -2.47 -0.33
N GLY A 267 -20.97 -2.75 -0.59
CA GLY A 267 -20.31 -2.33 -1.83
C GLY A 267 -20.92 -2.94 -3.10
N GLN A 268 -20.93 -2.17 -4.19
CA GLN A 268 -21.23 -2.66 -5.54
C GLN A 268 -20.09 -3.59 -5.99
N GLY A 269 -20.25 -4.87 -5.72
CA GLY A 269 -19.28 -5.92 -6.04
C GLY A 269 -19.79 -7.31 -5.69
N GLY A 270 -20.75 -7.39 -4.76
CA GLY A 270 -21.24 -8.68 -4.26
C GLY A 270 -20.15 -9.42 -3.45
N PRO A 271 -20.52 -10.35 -2.57
CA PRO A 271 -19.55 -11.29 -2.04
C PRO A 271 -18.90 -12.04 -3.22
N LEU A 272 -17.59 -12.32 -3.13
CA LEU A 272 -16.92 -13.19 -4.10
C LEU A 272 -17.68 -14.52 -4.12
N THR A 273 -18.47 -14.73 -5.16
CA THR A 273 -19.31 -15.92 -5.26
C THR A 273 -18.41 -17.12 -5.49
N PRO A 274 -18.64 -18.23 -4.79
CA PRO A 274 -17.84 -19.43 -5.00
C PRO A 274 -17.92 -19.83 -6.46
N ILE A 275 -16.77 -20.19 -7.02
CA ILE A 275 -16.68 -20.80 -8.33
C ILE A 275 -17.32 -22.19 -8.17
N ILE A 276 -18.39 -22.44 -8.93
CA ILE A 276 -19.06 -23.74 -9.00
C ILE A 276 -18.87 -24.25 -10.42
N PHE A 277 -17.91 -25.16 -10.63
CA PHE A 277 -17.84 -25.94 -11.86
C PHE A 277 -18.73 -27.16 -11.70
N SER A 278 -19.92 -27.14 -12.31
CA SER A 278 -20.73 -28.34 -12.47
C SER A 278 -20.26 -29.05 -13.74
N THR A 279 -19.37 -30.03 -13.59
CA THR A 279 -19.30 -31.10 -14.58
C THR A 279 -20.58 -31.93 -14.45
N SER A 280 -21.13 -32.39 -15.56
CA SER A 280 -22.40 -33.10 -15.61
C SER A 280 -22.36 -34.40 -14.79
N GLY A 281 -23.11 -34.43 -13.67
CA GLY A 281 -23.35 -35.63 -12.87
C GLY A 281 -22.31 -35.86 -11.76
N ASP A 282 -22.81 -35.95 -10.52
CA ASP A 282 -22.12 -36.34 -9.28
C ASP A 282 -20.59 -36.36 -9.35
N ALA A 283 -19.98 -35.19 -9.14
CA ALA A 283 -18.56 -35.09 -8.87
C ALA A 283 -18.38 -34.27 -7.61
N GLU A 284 -17.71 -34.86 -6.61
CA GLU A 284 -17.05 -34.12 -5.55
C GLU A 284 -16.41 -32.87 -6.14
N VAL A 285 -16.64 -31.71 -5.51
CA VAL A 285 -16.09 -30.43 -5.97
C VAL A 285 -14.60 -30.63 -6.23
N ASP A 286 -14.20 -30.40 -7.49
CA ASP A 286 -12.83 -30.56 -7.95
C ASP A 286 -11.86 -29.87 -6.96
N PRO A 287 -10.78 -30.53 -6.49
CA PRO A 287 -9.85 -29.97 -5.51
C PRO A 287 -9.33 -28.58 -5.86
N LEU A 288 -9.16 -28.28 -7.15
CA LEU A 288 -8.75 -26.95 -7.63
C LEU A 288 -9.82 -25.88 -7.35
N THR A 289 -11.08 -26.23 -7.51
CA THR A 289 -12.23 -25.35 -7.25
C THR A 289 -12.35 -25.03 -5.77
N HIS A 290 -12.10 -26.01 -4.89
CA HIS A 290 -12.04 -25.78 -3.44
C HIS A 290 -10.94 -24.77 -3.08
N ARG A 291 -9.71 -25.00 -3.55
CA ARG A 291 -8.59 -24.08 -3.30
C ARG A 291 -8.85 -22.67 -3.83
N ALA A 292 -9.41 -22.56 -5.04
CA ALA A 292 -9.77 -21.27 -5.60
C ALA A 292 -10.78 -20.52 -4.72
N ASN A 293 -11.78 -21.23 -4.19
CA ASN A 293 -12.75 -20.65 -3.26
C ASN A 293 -12.11 -20.24 -1.92
N ASP A 294 -11.15 -21.01 -1.41
CA ASP A 294 -10.41 -20.65 -0.19
C ASP A 294 -9.59 -19.36 -0.39
N VAL A 295 -8.87 -19.25 -1.51
CA VAL A 295 -8.13 -18.03 -1.88
C VAL A 295 -9.07 -16.83 -2.02
N LEU A 296 -10.22 -17.00 -2.68
CA LEU A 296 -11.23 -15.94 -2.79
C LEU A 296 -11.74 -15.51 -1.40
N GLY A 297 -11.97 -16.46 -0.49
CA GLY A 297 -12.35 -16.18 0.89
C GLY A 297 -11.29 -15.36 1.63
N GLN A 298 -10.02 -15.74 1.51
CA GLN A 298 -8.90 -15.01 2.13
C GLN A 298 -8.73 -13.60 1.54
N LEU A 299 -8.96 -13.41 0.23
CA LEU A 299 -8.92 -12.10 -0.41
C LEU A 299 -10.08 -11.18 0.05
N ASP A 300 -11.29 -11.73 0.24
CA ASP A 300 -12.40 -10.98 0.85
C ASP A 300 -12.04 -10.53 2.26
N GLU A 301 -11.49 -11.46 3.06
CA GLU A 301 -11.06 -11.17 4.42
C GLU A 301 -9.98 -10.08 4.47
N LEU A 302 -8.97 -10.15 3.60
CA LEU A 302 -7.92 -9.13 3.46
C LEU A 302 -8.52 -7.75 3.12
N ASN A 303 -9.53 -7.70 2.25
CA ASN A 303 -10.21 -6.45 1.95
C ASN A 303 -10.97 -5.90 3.17
N LEU A 304 -11.63 -6.76 3.95
CA LEU A 304 -12.31 -6.35 5.20
C LEU A 304 -11.32 -5.81 6.22
N TYR A 305 -10.16 -6.46 6.39
CA TYR A 305 -9.08 -5.98 7.24
C TYR A 305 -8.58 -4.59 6.82
N ARG A 306 -8.36 -4.38 5.52
CA ARG A 306 -7.95 -3.07 4.99
C ARG A 306 -8.96 -1.98 5.34
N ILE A 307 -10.24 -2.25 5.12
CA ILE A 307 -11.33 -1.31 5.45
C ILE A 307 -11.38 -1.05 6.96
N ALA A 308 -11.23 -2.08 7.79
CA ALA A 308 -11.18 -1.93 9.24
C ALA A 308 -9.98 -1.06 9.69
N ALA A 309 -8.82 -1.23 9.06
CA ALA A 309 -7.60 -0.50 9.40
C ALA A 309 -7.63 0.97 8.96
N GLU A 310 -8.43 1.33 7.95
CA GLU A 310 -8.70 2.72 7.58
C GLU A 310 -9.59 3.41 8.62
N LYS A 311 -10.48 2.67 9.28
CA LYS A 311 -11.48 3.17 10.25
C LYS A 311 -11.00 3.25 11.69
N LEU A 312 -9.84 2.69 12.00
CA LEU A 312 -9.24 2.69 13.34
C LEU A 312 -7.98 3.57 13.39
N PRO A 313 -7.63 4.12 14.58
CA PRO A 313 -6.60 5.17 14.73
C PRO A 313 -5.16 4.64 14.65
N PHE A 314 -4.86 3.89 13.58
CA PHE A 314 -3.56 3.34 13.24
C PHE A 314 -2.63 4.33 12.52
N GLY A 315 -3.18 5.41 11.96
CA GLY A 315 -2.39 6.47 11.33
C GLY A 315 -1.55 7.28 12.32
N PHE A 316 -0.45 7.87 11.83
CA PHE A 316 0.38 8.78 12.61
C PHE A 316 -0.07 10.25 12.41
N PRO A 317 -0.31 11.02 13.49
CA PRO A 317 -0.97 12.33 13.38
C PRO A 317 -0.06 13.49 12.95
N VAL A 318 1.27 13.36 13.03
CA VAL A 318 2.22 14.45 12.77
C VAL A 318 3.10 14.12 11.57
N THR A 319 3.14 15.00 10.57
CA THR A 319 4.05 14.87 9.42
C THR A 319 5.16 15.90 9.47
N GLY A 320 6.40 15.51 9.21
CA GLY A 320 7.58 16.38 9.22
C GLY A 320 8.50 16.15 10.41
N TYR A 321 9.38 17.10 10.73
CA TYR A 321 10.30 16.97 11.86
C TYR A 321 9.55 17.15 13.20
N TYR A 322 9.61 16.15 14.06
CA TYR A 322 9.01 16.17 15.38
C TYR A 322 9.90 15.49 16.41
N ARG A 323 9.66 15.79 17.70
CA ARG A 323 10.27 15.10 18.83
C ARG A 323 9.19 14.63 19.79
N SER A 324 9.18 13.35 20.12
CA SER A 324 8.34 12.82 21.21
C SER A 324 8.77 13.45 22.54
N THR A 325 7.87 14.13 23.24
CA THR A 325 8.19 14.86 24.47
C THR A 325 7.58 14.24 25.72
N SER A 326 6.35 13.72 25.65
CA SER A 326 5.69 13.10 26.80
C SER A 326 4.79 11.96 26.39
N GLY A 327 4.84 10.84 27.13
CA GLY A 327 4.02 9.67 26.89
C GLY A 327 2.75 9.63 27.72
N PHE A 328 1.84 8.73 27.34
CA PHE A 328 0.65 8.40 28.12
C PHE A 328 1.02 7.78 29.48
N GLY A 329 0.37 8.24 30.56
CA GLY A 329 0.56 7.66 31.90
C GLY A 329 0.60 8.68 33.05
N PRO A 330 0.79 8.23 34.30
CA PRO A 330 0.84 9.10 35.47
C PRO A 330 2.04 10.07 35.44
N ARG A 331 1.78 11.36 35.62
CA ARG A 331 2.78 12.44 35.66
C ARG A 331 2.45 13.41 36.79
N TRP A 332 3.38 13.58 37.74
CA TRP A 332 3.25 14.53 38.86
C TRP A 332 1.90 14.43 39.59
N GLY A 333 1.44 13.20 39.85
CA GLY A 333 0.17 12.94 40.53
C GLY A 333 -1.09 13.12 39.67
N ARG A 334 -0.97 13.36 38.36
CA ARG A 334 -2.11 13.43 37.42
C ARG A 334 -1.92 12.50 36.23
N MET A 335 -3.00 11.94 35.70
CA MET A 335 -2.93 11.12 34.49
C MET A 335 -2.74 11.99 33.26
N HIS A 336 -1.71 11.70 32.46
CA HIS A 336 -1.58 12.23 31.11
C HIS A 336 -2.35 11.31 30.15
N GLU A 337 -3.48 11.80 29.63
CA GLU A 337 -4.45 11.03 28.85
C GLU A 337 -4.06 10.85 27.37
N GLY A 338 -2.90 11.37 26.96
CA GLY A 338 -2.46 11.37 25.57
C GLY A 338 -0.96 11.21 25.41
N HIS A 339 -0.49 11.49 24.20
CA HIS A 339 0.92 11.52 23.83
C HIS A 339 1.26 12.86 23.19
N ASP A 340 2.42 13.41 23.54
CA ASP A 340 2.86 14.73 23.12
C ASP A 340 4.03 14.65 22.13
N TRP A 341 3.90 15.37 21.01
CA TRP A 341 4.97 15.56 20.04
C TRP A 341 5.22 17.05 19.79
N ALA A 342 6.43 17.50 20.08
CA ALA A 342 6.87 18.85 19.79
C ALA A 342 7.36 19.00 18.35
N GLY A 343 7.10 20.17 17.76
CA GLY A 343 7.48 20.51 16.40
C GLY A 343 7.32 22.02 16.17
N ALA A 344 7.58 22.47 14.94
CA ALA A 344 7.39 23.87 14.58
C ALA A 344 5.90 24.27 14.62
N THR A 345 5.63 25.53 14.93
CA THR A 345 4.26 26.06 14.84
C THR A 345 3.82 26.02 13.38
N GLY A 346 2.61 25.51 13.11
CA GLY A 346 2.13 25.36 11.74
C GLY A 346 2.35 23.97 11.15
N THR A 347 3.10 23.07 11.81
CA THR A 347 3.30 21.69 11.34
C THR A 347 1.95 21.03 11.05
N PRO A 348 1.74 20.44 9.85
CA PRO A 348 0.47 19.81 9.50
C PRO A 348 0.12 18.64 10.41
N ILE A 349 -1.12 18.63 10.90
CA ILE A 349 -1.71 17.56 11.70
C ILE A 349 -2.77 16.84 10.87
N HIS A 350 -2.71 15.51 10.88
CA HIS A 350 -3.56 14.65 10.05
C HIS A 350 -4.47 13.75 10.89
N ALA A 351 -5.63 13.41 10.33
CA ALA A 351 -6.52 12.42 10.91
C ALA A 351 -5.84 11.04 10.89
N THR A 352 -5.99 10.28 11.98
CA THR A 352 -5.34 8.97 12.14
C THR A 352 -6.22 7.81 11.71
N ALA A 353 -7.49 8.08 11.43
CA ALA A 353 -8.45 7.16 10.84
C ALA A 353 -9.58 7.94 10.15
N ASP A 354 -10.36 7.24 9.33
CA ASP A 354 -11.63 7.73 8.79
C ASP A 354 -12.61 8.03 9.92
N GLY A 355 -13.36 9.13 9.79
CA GLY A 355 -14.36 9.48 10.81
C GLY A 355 -15.12 10.74 10.53
N VAL A 356 -15.86 11.19 11.54
CA VAL A 356 -16.67 12.43 11.51
C VAL A 356 -16.19 13.35 12.61
N VAL A 357 -15.94 14.61 12.27
CA VAL A 357 -15.55 15.64 13.23
C VAL A 357 -16.74 15.96 14.13
N VAL A 358 -16.61 15.69 15.43
CA VAL A 358 -17.67 15.94 16.43
C VAL A 358 -17.42 17.20 17.25
N HIS A 359 -16.20 17.72 17.22
CA HIS A 359 -15.84 18.99 17.85
C HIS A 359 -14.71 19.65 17.06
N ALA A 360 -14.83 20.96 16.82
CA ALA A 360 -13.82 21.77 16.16
C ALA A 360 -13.88 23.20 16.74
N GLY A 361 -13.07 23.47 17.77
CA GLY A 361 -13.07 24.77 18.43
C GLY A 361 -12.28 24.79 19.74
N ARG A 362 -12.33 25.92 20.45
CA ARG A 362 -11.62 26.08 21.72
C ARG A 362 -12.31 25.33 22.86
N GLN A 363 -11.58 24.56 23.66
CA GLN A 363 -12.13 23.84 24.82
C GLN A 363 -11.16 23.86 26.02
N GLY A 364 -11.37 24.83 26.93
CA GLY A 364 -10.67 24.90 28.21
C GLY A 364 -9.15 24.74 28.10
N GLY A 365 -8.59 23.83 28.89
CA GLY A 365 -7.16 23.53 28.95
C GLY A 365 -6.57 22.97 27.65
N TYR A 366 -7.37 22.36 26.77
CA TYR A 366 -6.88 21.84 25.48
C TYR A 366 -6.58 22.93 24.45
N GLY A 367 -7.06 24.16 24.66
CA GLY A 367 -6.95 25.21 23.65
C GLY A 367 -7.81 24.89 22.43
N ASN A 368 -7.29 25.14 21.22
CA ASN A 368 -7.96 24.72 20.00
C ASN A 368 -7.88 23.19 19.88
N LEU A 369 -9.06 22.58 19.77
CA LEU A 369 -9.25 21.15 19.84
C LEU A 369 -10.07 20.67 18.63
N ILE A 370 -9.63 19.56 18.04
CA ILE A 370 -10.43 18.75 17.13
C ILE A 370 -10.71 17.41 17.80
N LYS A 371 -11.96 16.96 17.76
CA LYS A 371 -12.34 15.58 18.12
C LYS A 371 -12.96 14.91 16.90
N ILE A 372 -12.47 13.72 16.57
CA ILE A 372 -13.01 12.91 15.48
C ILE A 372 -13.58 11.64 16.09
N ARG A 373 -14.85 11.36 15.79
CA ARG A 373 -15.48 10.09 16.11
C ARG A 373 -15.26 9.13 14.94
N HIS A 374 -14.75 7.96 15.26
CA HIS A 374 -14.49 6.87 14.35
C HIS A 374 -15.51 5.74 14.59
N ASP A 375 -15.43 4.70 13.78
CA ASP A 375 -16.22 3.49 13.99
C ASP A 375 -15.77 2.75 15.26
N PHE A 376 -16.51 1.70 15.64
CA PHE A 376 -16.19 0.83 16.79
C PHE A 376 -16.09 1.56 18.15
N GLY A 377 -16.64 2.78 18.26
CA GLY A 377 -16.64 3.55 19.51
C GLY A 377 -15.33 4.29 19.80
N TYR A 378 -14.46 4.45 18.80
CA TYR A 378 -13.21 5.18 18.92
C TYR A 378 -13.40 6.69 18.74
N GLU A 379 -12.68 7.48 19.53
CA GLU A 379 -12.56 8.93 19.37
C GLU A 379 -11.09 9.32 19.45
N THR A 380 -10.65 10.18 18.54
CA THR A 380 -9.33 10.80 18.60
C THR A 380 -9.43 12.28 18.91
N ARG A 381 -8.43 12.80 19.63
CA ARG A 381 -8.37 14.21 20.01
C ARG A 381 -7.05 14.84 19.61
N TYR A 382 -7.11 16.06 19.09
CA TYR A 382 -5.95 16.82 18.61
C TYR A 382 -5.99 18.20 19.24
N ALA A 383 -5.15 18.45 20.23
CA ALA A 383 -5.18 19.65 21.06
C ALA A 383 -4.00 20.60 20.81
N HIS A 384 -4.06 21.76 21.45
CA HIS A 384 -3.07 22.84 21.37
C HIS A 384 -2.86 23.44 19.98
N LEU A 385 -3.79 23.20 19.05
CA LEU A 385 -3.63 23.58 17.64
C LEU A 385 -3.48 25.10 17.46
N SER A 386 -2.70 25.54 16.49
CA SER A 386 -2.64 26.95 16.07
C SER A 386 -3.82 27.28 15.15
N LYS A 387 -4.19 26.35 14.28
CA LYS A 387 -5.28 26.49 13.31
C LYS A 387 -6.08 25.19 13.19
N ILE A 388 -7.40 25.33 13.15
CA ILE A 388 -8.36 24.26 12.84
C ILE A 388 -8.75 24.41 11.37
N ARG A 389 -8.69 23.33 10.59
CA ARG A 389 -8.97 23.34 9.13
C ARG A 389 -10.25 22.61 8.75
N VAL A 390 -10.94 22.04 9.74
CA VAL A 390 -12.16 21.26 9.56
C VAL A 390 -13.32 21.84 10.36
N LYS A 391 -14.54 21.43 10.03
CA LYS A 391 -15.77 21.87 10.70
C LYS A 391 -16.50 20.69 11.34
N VAL A 392 -17.29 20.95 12.38
CA VAL A 392 -18.17 19.93 12.97
C VAL A 392 -19.11 19.36 11.90
N GLY A 393 -19.26 18.04 11.87
CA GLY A 393 -20.04 17.30 10.88
C GLY A 393 -19.26 16.90 9.62
N GLN A 394 -18.04 17.42 9.41
CA GLN A 394 -17.20 17.05 8.28
C GLN A 394 -16.74 15.59 8.40
N ARG A 395 -16.90 14.82 7.33
CA ARG A 395 -16.23 13.51 7.17
C ARG A 395 -14.78 13.75 6.78
N VAL A 396 -13.87 13.05 7.44
CA VAL A 396 -12.43 13.12 7.18
C VAL A 396 -11.88 11.73 6.94
N SER A 397 -10.92 11.62 6.03
CA SER A 397 -10.23 10.36 5.74
C SER A 397 -8.91 10.24 6.51
N ARG A 398 -8.45 9.01 6.76
CA ARG A 398 -7.11 8.75 7.29
C ARG A 398 -6.06 9.47 6.46
N GLY A 399 -5.18 10.22 7.12
CA GLY A 399 -4.15 11.02 6.45
C GLY A 399 -4.65 12.38 5.91
N GLU A 400 -5.91 12.76 6.09
CA GLU A 400 -6.39 14.09 5.73
C GLU A 400 -5.88 15.16 6.71
N ARG A 401 -5.44 16.32 6.20
CA ARG A 401 -4.94 17.42 7.04
C ARG A 401 -6.10 18.13 7.73
N ILE A 402 -6.18 17.98 9.05
CA ILE A 402 -7.28 18.51 9.86
C ILE A 402 -6.94 19.81 10.60
N GLY A 403 -5.66 20.08 10.81
CA GLY A 403 -5.22 21.23 11.59
C GLY A 403 -3.72 21.46 11.52
N ASP A 404 -3.27 22.44 12.28
CA ASP A 404 -1.86 22.83 12.35
C ASP A 404 -1.40 22.89 13.81
N MET A 405 -0.20 22.37 14.09
CA MET A 405 0.41 22.33 15.42
C MET A 405 0.55 23.74 15.99
N GLY A 406 0.38 23.88 17.31
CA GLY A 406 0.46 25.18 17.98
C GLY A 406 0.80 25.07 19.45
N ASN A 407 0.47 26.13 20.18
CA ASN A 407 0.72 26.28 21.61
C ASN A 407 -0.50 26.89 22.32
N THR A 408 -1.72 26.58 21.87
CA THR A 408 -2.94 27.18 22.46
C THR A 408 -3.41 26.45 23.71
N GLY A 409 -4.14 27.14 24.60
CA GLY A 409 -4.64 26.54 25.84
C GLY A 409 -3.56 26.42 26.92
N ARG A 410 -3.63 25.38 27.74
CA ARG A 410 -2.68 25.13 28.82
C ARG A 410 -1.51 24.30 28.28
N SER A 411 -0.59 24.98 27.58
CA SER A 411 0.59 24.40 26.96
C SER A 411 1.84 25.22 27.31
N THR A 412 2.98 24.55 27.48
CA THR A 412 4.27 25.19 27.83
C THR A 412 5.19 25.44 26.63
N GLY A 413 4.78 25.03 25.43
CA GLY A 413 5.54 25.18 24.19
C GLY A 413 4.84 24.51 23.02
N THR A 414 5.27 24.79 21.77
CA THR A 414 4.59 24.25 20.59
C THR A 414 4.67 22.72 20.54
N HIS A 415 3.51 22.06 20.60
CA HIS A 415 3.38 20.62 20.47
C HIS A 415 1.95 20.22 20.06
N LEU A 416 1.80 18.99 19.57
CA LEU A 416 0.52 18.31 19.50
C LEU A 416 0.35 17.47 20.76
N HIS A 417 -0.79 17.63 21.44
CA HIS A 417 -1.28 16.65 22.40
C HIS A 417 -2.36 15.81 21.73
N TYR A 418 -2.15 14.50 21.68
CA TYR A 418 -2.98 13.54 20.95
C TYR A 418 -3.52 12.44 21.88
N GLU A 419 -4.82 12.19 21.80
CA GLU A 419 -5.46 11.11 22.57
C GLU A 419 -6.16 10.11 21.64
N VAL A 420 -6.15 8.85 22.04
CA VAL A 420 -7.04 7.81 21.51
C VAL A 420 -7.95 7.34 22.64
N ARG A 421 -9.26 7.43 22.44
CA ARG A 421 -10.27 7.07 23.44
C ARG A 421 -11.19 5.98 22.91
N VAL A 422 -11.56 5.06 23.79
CA VAL A 422 -12.58 4.04 23.54
C VAL A 422 -13.73 4.33 24.49
N GLY A 423 -14.86 4.77 23.94
CA GLY A 423 -15.93 5.38 24.72
C GLY A 423 -15.41 6.59 25.52
N SER A 424 -15.56 6.55 26.85
CA SER A 424 -15.09 7.64 27.72
C SER A 424 -13.63 7.50 28.19
N LYS A 425 -13.00 6.34 27.98
CA LYS A 425 -11.67 6.02 28.55
C LYS A 425 -10.54 6.33 27.57
N ALA A 426 -9.55 7.09 28.03
CA ALA A 426 -8.31 7.30 27.28
C ALA A 426 -7.43 6.05 27.31
N THR A 427 -6.81 5.75 26.17
CA THR A 427 -5.90 4.62 25.98
C THR A 427 -4.57 5.11 25.44
N ASN A 428 -3.49 4.34 25.64
CA ASN A 428 -2.16 4.71 25.18
C ASN A 428 -2.12 4.80 23.64
N PRO A 429 -1.95 6.00 23.04
CA PRO A 429 -1.96 6.17 21.58
C PRO A 429 -0.84 5.41 20.88
N MET A 430 0.30 5.20 21.56
CA MET A 430 1.45 4.51 20.99
C MET A 430 1.20 3.02 20.73
N LYS A 431 0.18 2.41 21.33
CA LYS A 431 -0.20 1.02 21.02
C LYS A 431 -0.63 0.88 19.57
N TYR A 432 -1.52 1.76 19.12
CA TYR A 432 -2.06 1.77 17.75
C TYR A 432 -0.98 2.17 16.74
N ILE A 433 -0.22 3.23 17.03
CA ILE A 433 0.83 3.73 16.13
C ILE A 433 1.94 2.68 15.90
N LYS A 434 2.33 1.94 16.94
CA LYS A 434 3.37 0.92 16.80
C LYS A 434 2.88 -0.28 16.03
N ALA A 435 1.68 -0.79 16.36
CA ALA A 435 1.08 -1.91 15.66
C ALA A 435 0.96 -1.65 14.14
N ALA A 436 0.61 -0.42 13.75
CA ALA A 436 0.48 -0.04 12.35
C ALA A 436 1.81 0.03 11.59
N ARG A 437 2.91 0.36 12.27
CA ARG A 437 4.24 0.55 11.64
C ARG A 437 4.81 -0.76 11.10
N ASP A 438 4.43 -1.88 11.69
CA ASP A 438 4.96 -3.19 11.33
C ASP A 438 4.13 -3.82 10.18
N VAL A 439 3.15 -3.11 9.63
CA VAL A 439 2.22 -3.55 8.58
C VAL A 439 2.14 -2.61 7.37
N PHE A 440 2.19 -1.28 7.58
CA PHE A 440 1.98 -0.27 6.53
C PHE A 440 3.24 0.51 6.13
#